data_AF-A0A088S4I2-F1
#
_entry.id   AF-A0A088S4I2-F1
#
_cell.length_a   1.000
_cell.length_b   1.000
_cell.length_c   1.000
_cell.angle_alpha   90.00
_cell.angle_beta   90.00
_cell.angle_gamma   90.00
#
_symmetry.space_group_name_H-M   'P 1'
#
loop_
_entity.id
_entity.type
_entity.pdbx_description
1 polymer ?
#
loop_
_entity_poly.entity_id
_entity_poly.type
_entity_poly.pdbx_seq_one_letter_code
_entity_poly.pdbx_strand_id
1 'polypeptide(L)'
;MEMVRGQVEQVNCRQRKLNEMLESLKAEGLLGGGGTGQCDEQHVETLVERLRARLHSDAASELEVLKTKNSNIQHSLDEVTLAMEKKNSEMEVLRANYARKLARNDVENDTMRAKVQAALHASTLDVERIKRELGRRIDIACASIRTPHYNTSMEAIRELVQQAQEEVQRHHDELTKLVVSIGAKETFLKDEADTMHSNLPSQYRSELRKMEKDQLLNILDVLSFQEGVVDTVGKAIYIITESQHKTAVV
;
A
#
# COMPACT_ATOMS: atom_id res chain seq x y z
N MET A 1 -6.36 73.28 -15.07
CA MET A 1 -7.28 74.38 -14.67
C MET A 1 -7.22 74.65 -13.17
N GLU A 2 -7.26 73.64 -12.29
CA GLU A 2 -7.26 73.84 -10.82
C GLU A 2 -5.96 74.44 -10.26
N MET A 3 -4.80 74.05 -10.78
CA MET A 3 -3.50 74.59 -10.34
C MET A 3 -3.34 76.09 -10.63
N VAL A 4 -3.80 76.55 -11.80
CA VAL A 4 -3.80 77.97 -12.19
C VAL A 4 -4.77 78.77 -11.32
N ARG A 5 -5.95 78.21 -11.03
CA ARG A 5 -6.92 78.80 -10.12
C ARG A 5 -6.36 78.98 -8.70
N GLY A 6 -5.69 77.96 -8.16
CA GLY A 6 -5.04 78.04 -6.84
C GLY A 6 -3.94 79.10 -6.78
N GLN A 7 -3.16 79.27 -7.86
CA GLN A 7 -2.15 80.33 -7.95
C GLN A 7 -2.77 81.74 -8.00
N VAL A 8 -3.83 81.95 -8.79
CA VAL A 8 -4.54 83.24 -8.86
C VAL A 8 -5.19 83.60 -7.51
N GLU A 9 -5.78 82.63 -6.82
CA GLU A 9 -6.33 82.82 -5.47
C GLU A 9 -5.24 83.22 -4.46
N GLN A 10 -4.05 82.61 -4.55
CA GLN A 10 -2.91 82.97 -3.71
C GLN A 10 -2.40 84.40 -3.99
N VAL A 11 -2.34 84.82 -5.26
CA VAL A 11 -1.94 86.19 -5.64
C VAL A 11 -2.96 87.22 -5.15
N ASN A 12 -4.25 86.97 -5.34
CA ASN A 12 -5.31 87.85 -4.85
C ASN A 12 -5.29 88.00 -3.32
N CYS A 13 -5.03 86.91 -2.59
CA CYS A 13 -4.86 86.96 -1.13
C CYS A 13 -3.64 87.80 -0.72
N ARG A 14 -2.51 87.68 -1.43
CA ARG A 14 -1.32 88.51 -1.17
C ARG A 14 -1.60 90.00 -1.46
N GLN A 15 -2.28 90.31 -2.56
CA GLN A 15 -2.59 91.68 -2.94
C GLN A 15 -3.58 92.34 -1.98
N ARG A 16 -4.56 91.60 -1.49
CA ARG A 16 -5.48 92.09 -0.45
C ARG A 16 -4.73 92.45 0.84
N LYS A 17 -3.84 91.58 1.30
CA LYS A 17 -2.99 91.84 2.49
C LYS A 17 -2.11 93.07 2.30
N LEU A 18 -1.51 93.25 1.12
CA LEU A 18 -0.71 94.44 0.80
C LEU A 18 -1.54 95.72 0.85
N ASN A 19 -2.75 95.71 0.30
CA ASN A 19 -3.65 96.86 0.35
C ASN A 19 -4.12 97.17 1.78
N GLU A 20 -4.45 96.16 2.58
CA GLU A 20 -4.80 96.32 4.00
C GLU A 20 -3.64 96.94 4.79
N MET A 21 -2.40 96.51 4.54
CA MET A 21 -1.21 97.11 5.16
C MET A 21 -1.02 98.57 4.72
N LEU A 22 -1.21 98.90 3.44
CA LEU A 22 -1.11 100.28 2.96
C LEU A 22 -2.15 101.20 3.59
N GLU A 23 -3.40 100.76 3.69
CA GLU A 23 -4.46 101.52 4.36
C GLU A 23 -4.16 101.72 5.85
N SER A 24 -3.61 100.70 6.54
CA SER A 24 -3.18 100.84 7.94
C SER A 24 -2.05 101.87 8.11
N LEU A 25 -1.05 101.85 7.24
CA LEU A 25 0.09 102.78 7.27
C LEU A 25 -0.35 104.22 6.97
N LYS A 26 -1.36 104.39 6.11
CA LYS A 26 -1.96 105.68 5.81
C LYS A 26 -2.81 106.20 6.97
N ALA A 27 -3.62 105.35 7.59
CA ALA A 27 -4.42 105.68 8.77
C ALA A 27 -3.55 106.07 9.99
N GLU A 28 -2.37 105.46 10.12
CA GLU A 28 -1.40 105.75 11.18
C GLU A 28 -0.58 107.05 10.94
N GLY A 29 -0.75 107.68 9.77
CA GLY A 29 -0.05 108.91 9.38
C GLY A 29 1.41 108.70 8.95
N LEU A 30 1.82 107.45 8.71
CA LEU A 30 3.19 107.08 8.32
C LEU A 30 3.46 107.30 6.83
N LEU A 31 2.39 107.27 6.00
CA LEU A 31 2.44 107.63 4.59
C LEU A 31 1.93 109.06 4.44
N GLY A 32 2.86 110.02 4.39
CA GLY A 32 2.59 111.45 4.33
C GLY A 32 1.49 111.81 3.33
N GLY A 33 0.34 112.20 3.87
CA GLY A 33 -0.82 112.64 3.13
C GLY A 33 -1.35 113.93 3.75
N GLY A 34 -0.75 115.06 3.38
CA GLY A 34 -1.18 116.40 3.82
C GLY A 34 -0.02 117.39 3.80
N GLY A 35 -0.18 118.49 3.07
CA GLY A 35 0.89 119.41 2.72
C GLY A 35 1.50 120.22 3.87
N THR A 36 2.76 120.58 3.66
CA THR A 36 3.47 121.80 4.10
C THR A 36 3.05 122.47 5.41
N GLY A 37 3.99 122.46 6.38
CA GLY A 37 4.15 123.54 7.36
C GLY A 37 4.37 123.05 8.77
N GLN A 38 5.60 123.20 9.28
CA GLN A 38 6.05 122.96 10.66
C GLN A 38 6.10 121.49 11.10
N CYS A 39 7.28 120.87 10.93
CA CYS A 39 7.67 119.71 11.73
C CYS A 39 7.91 120.17 13.17
N ASP A 40 6.90 120.11 14.01
CA ASP A 40 7.12 120.12 15.46
C ASP A 40 7.94 118.87 15.82
N GLU A 41 9.06 119.04 16.52
CA GLU A 41 9.89 117.93 17.02
C GLU A 41 9.06 116.89 17.80
N GLN A 42 8.01 117.35 18.49
CA GLN A 42 7.03 116.52 19.18
C GLN A 42 6.24 115.59 18.24
N HIS A 43 5.95 116.02 17.00
CA HIS A 43 5.27 115.18 16.03
C HIS A 43 6.17 114.04 15.53
N VAL A 44 7.46 114.33 15.33
CA VAL A 44 8.47 113.33 14.95
C VAL A 44 8.68 112.32 16.08
N GLU A 45 8.78 112.79 17.32
CA GLU A 45 8.95 111.92 18.50
C GLU A 45 7.74 110.98 18.71
N THR A 46 6.51 111.48 18.61
CA THR A 46 5.30 110.64 18.71
C THR A 46 5.18 109.63 17.57
N LEU A 47 5.72 109.92 16.39
CA LEU A 47 5.74 109.00 15.25
C LEU A 47 6.80 107.91 15.43
N VAL A 48 7.97 108.27 15.98
CA VAL A 48 9.02 107.32 16.38
C VAL A 48 8.52 106.39 17.49
N GLU A 49 7.82 106.90 18.49
CA GLU A 49 7.21 106.09 19.56
C GLU A 49 6.16 105.11 19.02
N ARG A 50 5.30 105.55 18.08
CA ARG A 50 4.34 104.68 17.41
C ARG A 50 5.01 103.59 16.58
N LEU A 51 6.04 103.92 15.81
CA LEU A 51 6.82 102.93 15.07
C LEU A 51 7.51 101.93 16.00
N ARG A 52 8.07 102.39 17.13
CA ARG A 52 8.64 101.49 18.15
C ARG A 52 7.57 100.58 18.73
N ALA A 53 6.42 101.11 19.15
CA ALA A 53 5.33 100.30 19.70
C ALA A 53 4.84 99.24 18.70
N ARG A 54 4.72 99.61 17.42
CA ARG A 54 4.36 98.68 16.34
C ARG A 54 5.42 97.59 16.15
N LEU A 55 6.70 97.94 16.07
CA LEU A 55 7.78 96.95 15.97
C LEU A 55 7.77 95.96 17.13
N HIS A 56 7.51 96.43 18.36
CA HIS A 56 7.40 95.54 19.52
C HIS A 56 6.15 94.65 19.46
N SER A 57 5.01 95.19 19.02
CA SER A 57 3.77 94.43 18.82
C SER A 57 3.90 93.37 17.74
N ASP A 58 4.47 93.74 16.58
CA ASP A 58 4.68 92.84 15.45
C ASP A 58 5.64 91.71 15.86
N ALA A 59 6.78 92.04 16.50
CA ALA A 59 7.72 91.04 17.01
C ALA A 59 7.10 90.11 18.07
N ALA A 60 6.27 90.63 18.98
CA ALA A 60 5.56 89.81 19.97
C ALA A 60 4.53 88.88 19.31
N SER A 61 3.81 89.37 18.30
CA SER A 61 2.83 88.56 17.55
C SER A 61 3.52 87.44 16.76
N GLU A 62 4.65 87.72 16.12
CA GLU A 62 5.44 86.74 15.41
C GLU A 62 6.03 85.68 16.35
N LEU A 63 6.49 86.09 17.53
CA LEU A 63 6.99 85.17 18.56
C LEU A 63 5.90 84.20 19.01
N GLU A 64 4.68 84.68 19.28
CA GLU A 64 3.57 83.81 19.69
C GLU A 64 3.12 82.88 18.55
N VAL A 65 3.12 83.35 17.31
CA VAL A 65 2.88 82.49 16.14
C VAL A 65 3.97 81.43 16.00
N LEU A 66 5.24 81.76 16.23
CA LEU A 66 6.33 80.80 16.18
C LEU A 66 6.25 79.80 17.33
N LYS A 67 5.88 80.25 18.53
CA LYS A 67 5.71 79.40 19.71
C LYS A 67 4.59 78.38 19.52
N THR A 68 3.45 78.82 19.00
CA THR A 68 2.31 77.93 18.67
C THR A 68 2.65 76.96 17.53
N LYS A 69 3.37 77.42 16.49
CA LYS A 69 3.88 76.51 15.45
C LYS A 69 4.85 75.48 16.01
N ASN A 70 5.76 75.90 16.89
CA ASN A 70 6.73 75.00 17.50
C ASN A 70 6.04 73.96 18.40
N SER A 71 5.05 74.36 19.22
CA SER A 71 4.26 73.41 20.00
C SER A 71 3.49 72.42 19.12
N ASN A 72 2.94 72.87 18.00
CA ASN A 72 2.24 72.00 17.05
C ASN A 72 3.19 71.01 16.38
N ILE A 73 4.39 71.46 15.99
CA ILE A 73 5.43 70.60 15.42
C ILE A 73 5.88 69.56 16.44
N GLN A 74 6.11 69.97 17.70
CA GLN A 74 6.48 69.06 18.77
C GLN A 74 5.39 67.99 19.00
N HIS A 75 4.12 68.40 19.03
CA HIS A 75 3.02 67.45 19.18
C HIS A 75 2.95 66.46 18.01
N SER A 76 3.09 66.95 16.78
CA SER A 76 3.12 66.08 15.59
C SER A 76 4.32 65.13 15.60
N LEU A 77 5.47 65.58 16.10
CA LEU A 77 6.65 64.75 16.27
C LEU A 77 6.40 63.62 17.28
N ASP A 78 5.78 63.94 18.42
CA ASP A 78 5.42 62.96 19.45
C ASP A 78 4.42 61.92 18.92
N GLU A 79 3.40 62.36 18.16
CA GLU A 79 2.43 61.46 17.51
C GLU A 79 3.10 60.50 16.52
N VAL A 80 3.99 61.02 15.67
CA VAL A 80 4.73 60.19 14.70
C VAL A 80 5.66 59.21 15.42
N THR A 81 6.30 59.65 16.49
CA THR A 81 7.20 58.80 17.30
C THR A 81 6.42 57.65 17.93
N LEU A 82 5.28 57.94 18.58
CA LEU A 82 4.39 56.92 19.14
C LEU A 82 3.86 55.95 18.08
N ALA A 83 3.49 56.46 16.90
CA ALA A 83 3.06 55.63 15.79
C ALA A 83 4.18 54.70 15.29
N MET A 84 5.42 55.18 15.22
CA MET A 84 6.58 54.36 14.86
C MET A 84 6.88 53.30 15.92
N GLU A 85 6.86 53.65 17.21
CA GLU A 85 7.05 52.68 18.30
C GLU A 85 6.01 51.57 18.26
N LYS A 86 4.73 51.94 18.06
CA LYS A 86 3.64 50.97 17.88
C LYS A 86 3.91 50.05 16.68
N LYS A 87 4.28 50.60 15.53
CA LYS A 87 4.60 49.80 14.34
C LYS A 87 5.81 48.89 14.55
N ASN A 88 6.81 49.35 15.29
CA ASN A 88 7.97 48.54 15.62
C ASN A 88 7.58 47.36 16.52
N SER A 89 6.74 47.59 17.53
CA SER A 89 6.20 46.52 18.39
C SER A 89 5.37 45.49 17.60
N GLU A 90 4.51 45.95 16.68
CA GLU A 90 3.74 45.07 15.78
C GLU A 90 4.67 44.22 14.90
N MET A 91 5.74 44.83 14.37
CA MET A 91 6.74 44.14 13.56
C MET A 91 7.51 43.08 14.36
N GLU A 92 7.90 43.38 15.59
CA GLU A 92 8.57 42.43 16.49
C GLU A 92 7.69 41.22 16.81
N VAL A 93 6.40 41.47 17.11
CA VAL A 93 5.42 40.40 17.34
C VAL A 93 5.25 39.52 16.10
N LEU A 94 5.16 40.14 14.91
CA LEU A 94 5.10 39.40 13.65
C LEU A 94 6.35 38.56 13.41
N ARG A 95 7.55 39.11 13.62
CA ARG A 95 8.81 38.36 13.51
C ARG A 95 8.84 37.16 14.44
N ALA A 96 8.45 37.32 15.70
CA ALA A 96 8.36 36.23 16.66
C ALA A 96 7.32 35.17 16.25
N ASN A 97 6.18 35.58 15.68
CA ASN A 97 5.17 34.66 15.16
C ASN A 97 5.70 33.85 13.97
N TYR A 98 6.40 34.49 13.03
CA TYR A 98 7.01 33.81 11.90
C TYR A 98 8.10 32.83 12.34
N ALA A 99 8.98 33.23 13.25
CA ALA A 99 10.00 32.34 13.80
C ALA A 99 9.38 31.09 14.46
N ARG A 100 8.31 31.26 15.25
CA ARG A 100 7.58 30.14 15.86
C ARG A 100 6.91 29.23 14.82
N LYS A 101 6.30 29.79 13.77
CA LYS A 101 5.70 29.01 12.69
C LYS A 101 6.77 28.21 11.93
N LEU A 102 7.92 28.82 11.65
CA LEU A 102 9.02 28.17 10.96
C LEU A 102 9.56 27.00 11.77
N ALA A 103 9.81 27.20 13.07
CA ALA A 103 10.24 26.12 13.97
C ALA A 103 9.23 24.95 14.05
N ARG A 104 7.92 25.25 14.05
CA ARG A 104 6.89 24.20 13.99
C ARG A 104 6.92 23.45 12.67
N ASN A 105 7.02 24.15 11.55
CA ASN A 105 7.09 23.53 10.23
C ASN A 105 8.34 22.64 10.09
N ASP A 106 9.49 23.05 10.64
CA ASP A 106 10.71 22.24 10.62
C ASP A 106 10.51 20.91 11.38
N VAL A 107 9.92 20.98 12.57
CA VAL A 107 9.58 19.77 13.35
C VAL A 107 8.57 18.89 12.61
N GLU A 108 7.52 19.47 12.02
CA GLU A 108 6.53 18.75 11.22
C GLU A 108 7.18 18.06 10.01
N ASN A 109 8.10 18.74 9.32
CA ASN A 109 8.84 18.20 8.19
C ASN A 109 9.71 17.01 8.60
N ASP A 110 10.45 17.13 9.70
CA ASP A 110 11.26 16.02 10.23
C ASP A 110 10.40 14.83 10.63
N THR A 111 9.23 15.07 11.25
CA THR A 111 8.30 13.99 11.58
C THR A 111 7.74 13.31 10.34
N MET A 112 7.44 14.08 9.29
CA MET A 112 6.94 13.55 8.02
C MET A 112 8.04 12.75 7.31
N ARG A 113 9.29 13.24 7.30
CA ARG A 113 10.44 12.52 6.77
C ARG A 113 10.64 11.18 7.49
N ALA A 114 10.56 11.17 8.81
CA ALA A 114 10.64 9.94 9.61
C ALA A 114 9.50 8.96 9.26
N LYS A 115 8.27 9.45 9.11
CA LYS A 115 7.12 8.62 8.67
C LYS A 115 7.32 8.05 7.28
N VAL A 116 7.79 8.85 6.33
CA VAL A 116 8.08 8.41 4.96
C VAL A 116 9.19 7.36 4.95
N GLN A 117 10.26 7.57 5.73
CA GLN A 117 11.35 6.60 5.84
C GLN A 117 10.87 5.29 6.49
N ALA A 118 10.06 5.36 7.55
CA ALA A 118 9.47 4.18 8.18
C ALA A 118 8.55 3.43 7.22
N ALA A 119 7.70 4.15 6.48
CA ALA A 119 6.84 3.58 5.45
C ALA A 119 7.65 2.94 4.31
N LEU A 120 8.75 3.58 3.89
CA LEU A 120 9.66 3.03 2.89
C LEU A 120 10.32 1.75 3.40
N HIS A 121 10.80 1.71 4.64
CA HIS A 121 11.37 0.51 5.25
C HIS A 121 10.33 -0.61 5.45
N ALA A 122 9.10 -0.27 5.80
CA ALA A 122 8.00 -1.24 5.89
C ALA A 122 7.57 -1.75 4.49
N SER A 123 7.63 -0.89 3.48
CA SER A 123 7.24 -1.18 2.10
C SER A 123 8.36 -1.81 1.27
N THR A 124 9.62 -1.72 1.68
CA THR A 124 10.68 -2.57 1.14
C THR A 124 10.35 -4.00 1.52
N LEU A 125 9.55 -4.65 0.66
CA LEU A 125 9.40 -6.09 0.60
C LEU A 125 10.80 -6.68 0.74
N ASP A 126 11.03 -7.49 1.77
CA ASP A 126 12.26 -8.24 1.93
C ASP A 126 12.30 -9.32 0.85
N VAL A 127 12.70 -8.90 -0.36
CA VAL A 127 12.76 -9.73 -1.57
C VAL A 127 13.65 -10.94 -1.31
N GLU A 128 14.71 -10.79 -0.52
CA GLU A 128 15.62 -11.88 -0.17
C GLU A 128 14.96 -12.90 0.77
N ARG A 129 14.14 -12.48 1.73
CA ARG A 129 13.30 -13.40 2.53
C ARG A 129 12.27 -14.12 1.66
N ILE A 130 11.60 -13.41 0.77
CA ILE A 130 10.59 -13.99 -0.14
C ILE A 130 11.24 -15.01 -1.08
N LYS A 131 12.40 -14.68 -1.65
CA LYS A 131 13.18 -15.56 -2.52
C LYS A 131 13.65 -16.83 -1.79
N ARG A 132 14.13 -16.70 -0.55
CA ARG A 132 14.51 -17.85 0.29
C ARG A 132 13.32 -18.76 0.59
N GLU A 133 12.17 -18.19 0.95
CA GLU A 133 10.95 -18.96 1.22
C GLU A 133 10.42 -19.64 -0.04
N LEU A 134 10.44 -18.95 -1.19
CA LEU A 134 10.04 -19.52 -2.47
C LEU A 134 10.96 -20.67 -2.87
N GLY A 135 12.28 -20.51 -2.74
CA GLY A 135 13.25 -21.57 -3.00
C GLY A 135 12.99 -22.80 -2.12
N ARG A 136 12.77 -22.59 -0.82
CA ARG A 136 12.44 -23.67 0.12
C ARG A 136 11.16 -24.41 -0.26
N ARG A 137 10.12 -23.70 -0.72
CA ARG A 137 8.87 -24.32 -1.21
C ARG A 137 9.07 -25.11 -2.50
N ILE A 138 9.90 -24.60 -3.41
CA ILE A 138 10.28 -25.32 -4.63
C ILE A 138 11.03 -26.60 -4.28
N ASP A 139 11.99 -26.54 -3.35
CA ASP A 139 12.74 -27.73 -2.90
C ASP A 139 11.83 -28.80 -2.30
N ILE A 140 10.85 -28.39 -1.46
CA ILE A 140 9.83 -29.30 -0.91
C ILE A 140 8.99 -29.92 -2.03
N ALA A 141 8.52 -29.11 -2.98
CA ALA A 141 7.73 -29.61 -4.10
C ALA A 141 8.54 -30.58 -4.98
N CYS A 142 9.80 -30.25 -5.26
CA CYS A 142 10.73 -31.11 -5.99
C CYS A 142 11.02 -32.41 -5.25
N ALA A 143 11.15 -32.38 -3.93
CA ALA A 143 11.32 -33.58 -3.10
C ALA A 143 10.06 -34.47 -3.19
N SER A 144 8.87 -33.90 -3.04
CA SER A 144 7.60 -34.63 -3.18
C SER A 144 7.40 -35.25 -4.56
N ILE A 145 7.90 -34.60 -5.62
CA ILE A 145 7.87 -35.15 -6.99
C ILE A 145 8.91 -36.27 -7.17
N ARG A 146 10.12 -36.11 -6.63
CA ARG A 146 11.20 -37.12 -6.75
C ARG A 146 10.91 -38.39 -5.96
N THR A 147 10.28 -38.27 -4.80
CA THR A 147 9.83 -39.41 -3.99
C THR A 147 8.32 -39.32 -3.82
N PRO A 148 7.54 -39.76 -4.82
CA PRO A 148 6.10 -39.86 -4.65
C PRO A 148 5.83 -40.81 -3.48
N HIS A 149 4.87 -40.48 -2.63
CA HIS A 149 4.52 -41.28 -1.44
C HIS A 149 3.83 -42.60 -1.84
N TYR A 150 4.57 -43.52 -2.44
CA TYR A 150 4.11 -44.88 -2.73
C TYR A 150 4.10 -45.77 -1.48
N ASN A 151 4.81 -45.38 -0.41
CA ASN A 151 4.89 -46.16 0.82
C ASN A 151 3.52 -46.32 1.49
N THR A 152 2.73 -45.25 1.57
CA THR A 152 1.38 -45.32 2.17
C THR A 152 0.41 -46.14 1.32
N SER A 153 0.51 -46.08 -0.02
CA SER A 153 -0.30 -46.91 -0.90
C SER A 153 0.10 -48.39 -0.87
N MET A 154 1.40 -48.69 -0.77
CA MET A 154 1.89 -50.07 -0.65
C MET A 154 1.60 -50.68 0.72
N GLU A 155 1.65 -49.89 1.79
CA GLU A 155 1.23 -50.30 3.14
C GLU A 155 -0.28 -50.60 3.17
N ALA A 156 -1.11 -49.73 2.58
CA ALA A 156 -2.55 -49.97 2.46
C ALA A 156 -2.88 -51.24 1.65
N ILE A 157 -2.15 -51.51 0.56
CA ILE A 157 -2.31 -52.74 -0.21
C ILE A 157 -1.89 -53.96 0.61
N ARG A 158 -0.80 -53.88 1.39
CA ARG A 158 -0.37 -54.98 2.27
C ARG A 158 -1.41 -55.29 3.35
N GLU A 159 -2.01 -54.27 3.95
CA GLU A 159 -3.08 -54.44 4.94
C GLU A 159 -4.32 -55.10 4.33
N LEU A 160 -4.74 -54.70 3.13
CA LEU A 160 -5.87 -55.32 2.43
C LEU A 160 -5.59 -56.79 2.03
N VAL A 161 -4.37 -57.09 1.58
CA VAL A 161 -3.97 -58.47 1.26
C VAL A 161 -3.98 -59.35 2.52
N GLN A 162 -3.52 -58.82 3.65
CA GLN A 162 -3.54 -59.55 4.92
C GLN A 162 -4.98 -59.82 5.39
N GLN A 163 -5.87 -58.84 5.29
CA GLN A 163 -7.29 -59.01 5.64
C GLN A 163 -7.97 -60.06 4.76
N ALA A 164 -7.73 -60.03 3.44
CA ALA A 164 -8.26 -61.02 2.51
C ALA A 164 -7.73 -62.43 2.81
N GLN A 165 -6.45 -62.56 3.16
CA GLN A 165 -5.85 -63.85 3.53
C GLN A 165 -6.49 -64.42 4.82
N GLU A 166 -6.71 -63.59 5.83
CA GLU A 166 -7.38 -63.99 7.08
C GLU A 166 -8.84 -64.41 6.86
N GLU A 167 -9.55 -63.76 5.94
CA GLU A 167 -10.92 -64.12 5.56
C GLU A 167 -10.96 -65.45 4.80
N VAL A 168 -10.09 -65.65 3.81
CA VAL A 168 -9.97 -66.93 3.09
C VAL A 168 -9.64 -68.07 4.05
N GLN A 169 -8.73 -67.86 5.00
CA GLN A 169 -8.40 -68.87 5.99
C GLN A 169 -9.60 -69.20 6.89
N ARG A 170 -10.36 -68.19 7.33
CA ARG A 170 -11.59 -68.40 8.10
C ARG A 170 -12.63 -69.20 7.31
N HIS A 171 -12.84 -68.86 6.04
CA HIS A 171 -13.76 -69.60 5.16
C HIS A 171 -13.30 -71.05 4.96
N HIS A 172 -11.99 -71.27 4.80
CA HIS A 172 -11.42 -72.60 4.70
C HIS A 172 -11.63 -73.41 5.99
N ASP A 173 -11.43 -72.81 7.15
CA ASP A 173 -11.64 -73.45 8.45
C ASP A 173 -13.12 -73.77 8.70
N GLU A 174 -14.03 -72.88 8.30
CA GLU A 174 -15.48 -73.09 8.36
C GLU A 174 -15.93 -74.21 7.42
N LEU A 175 -15.46 -74.22 6.17
CA LEU A 175 -15.69 -75.31 5.22
C LEU A 175 -15.15 -76.63 5.76
N THR A 176 -13.95 -76.64 6.33
CA THR A 176 -13.35 -77.82 6.96
C THR A 176 -14.23 -78.33 8.11
N LYS A 177 -14.73 -77.43 8.97
CA LYS A 177 -15.67 -77.79 10.04
C LYS A 177 -16.97 -78.37 9.49
N LEU A 178 -17.51 -77.80 8.41
CA LEU A 178 -18.71 -78.29 7.71
C LEU A 178 -18.50 -79.68 7.10
N VAL A 179 -17.37 -79.91 6.43
CA VAL A 179 -17.01 -81.23 5.86
C VAL A 179 -16.90 -82.28 6.96
N VAL A 180 -16.31 -81.93 8.11
CA VAL A 180 -16.23 -82.82 9.28
C VAL A 180 -17.61 -83.06 9.88
N SER A 181 -18.47 -82.04 10.00
CA SER A 181 -19.79 -82.16 10.65
C SER A 181 -20.82 -82.94 9.82
N ILE A 182 -20.72 -82.90 8.49
CA ILE A 182 -21.59 -83.66 7.58
C ILE A 182 -21.14 -85.14 7.49
N GLY A 183 -20.06 -85.53 8.18
CA GLY A 183 -19.52 -86.89 8.11
C GLY A 183 -18.93 -87.24 6.73
N ALA A 184 -18.76 -86.24 5.87
CA ALA A 184 -18.24 -86.40 4.52
C ALA A 184 -16.71 -86.62 4.49
N LYS A 185 -16.08 -86.68 5.66
CA LYS A 185 -14.66 -86.99 5.84
C LYS A 185 -14.29 -88.32 5.15
N GLU A 186 -15.15 -89.33 5.19
CA GLU A 186 -14.87 -90.63 4.55
C GLU A 186 -15.17 -90.67 3.04
N THR A 187 -16.00 -89.75 2.53
CA THR A 187 -16.36 -89.67 1.10
C THR A 187 -15.42 -88.78 0.30
N PHE A 188 -14.87 -87.70 0.89
CA PHE A 188 -13.95 -86.79 0.19
C PHE A 188 -12.46 -87.10 0.41
N LEU A 189 -12.08 -87.85 1.46
CA LEU A 189 -10.68 -88.26 1.68
C LEU A 189 -10.33 -89.62 1.05
N LYS A 190 -11.27 -90.30 0.38
CA LYS A 190 -11.02 -91.59 -0.30
C LYS A 190 -10.49 -91.45 -1.72
N ASP A 191 -10.50 -90.26 -2.32
CA ASP A 191 -9.78 -89.97 -3.55
C ASP A 191 -8.42 -89.32 -3.26
N GLU A 192 -7.56 -90.05 -2.54
CA GLU A 192 -6.12 -89.84 -2.62
C GLU A 192 -5.64 -90.32 -4.01
N ALA A 193 -5.84 -89.52 -5.07
CA ALA A 193 -5.00 -89.54 -6.29
C ALA A 193 -5.43 -88.58 -7.43
N ASP A 194 -6.38 -87.66 -7.26
CA ASP A 194 -6.63 -86.65 -8.30
C ASP A 194 -5.94 -85.34 -7.94
N THR A 195 -4.76 -85.17 -8.53
CA THR A 195 -4.02 -83.91 -8.63
C THR A 195 -4.99 -82.75 -8.84
N MET A 196 -5.10 -81.85 -7.85
CA MET A 196 -5.92 -80.62 -7.84
C MET A 196 -5.54 -79.58 -8.92
N HIS A 197 -4.88 -79.99 -10.00
CA HIS A 197 -4.24 -79.10 -10.96
C HIS A 197 -4.61 -79.41 -12.42
N SER A 198 -5.74 -80.09 -12.68
CA SER A 198 -6.14 -80.40 -14.06
C SER A 198 -7.64 -80.27 -14.30
N ASN A 199 -8.02 -79.46 -15.30
CA ASN A 199 -9.41 -79.36 -15.79
C ASN A 199 -9.76 -80.48 -16.78
N LEU A 200 -8.90 -81.49 -16.95
CA LEU A 200 -9.08 -82.56 -17.93
C LEU A 200 -10.03 -83.66 -17.39
N PRO A 201 -11.10 -84.04 -18.13
CA PRO A 201 -11.98 -85.13 -17.72
C PRO A 201 -11.25 -86.48 -17.57
N SER A 202 -11.58 -87.23 -16.52
CA SER A 202 -10.93 -88.50 -16.15
C SER A 202 -10.99 -89.59 -17.23
N GLN A 203 -12.02 -89.57 -18.09
CA GLN A 203 -12.16 -90.50 -19.22
C GLN A 203 -11.02 -90.33 -20.23
N TYR A 204 -10.68 -89.10 -20.63
CA TYR A 204 -9.57 -88.84 -21.55
C TYR A 204 -8.20 -89.14 -20.92
N ARG A 205 -8.07 -88.89 -19.61
CA ARG A 205 -6.88 -89.24 -18.82
C ARG A 205 -6.60 -90.75 -18.87
N SER A 206 -7.65 -91.56 -18.80
CA SER A 206 -7.55 -93.02 -18.88
C SER A 206 -7.15 -93.51 -20.26
N GLU A 207 -7.63 -92.88 -21.34
CA GLU A 207 -7.25 -93.24 -22.72
C GLU A 207 -5.81 -92.84 -23.04
N LEU A 208 -5.35 -91.68 -22.55
CA LEU A 208 -3.96 -91.25 -22.72
C LEU A 208 -2.97 -92.15 -21.95
N ARG A 209 -3.35 -92.65 -20.76
CA ARG A 209 -2.53 -93.63 -20.02
C ARG A 209 -2.40 -94.97 -20.76
N LYS A 210 -3.44 -95.40 -21.50
CA LYS A 210 -3.35 -96.61 -22.36
C LYS A 210 -2.33 -96.45 -23.50
N MET A 211 -2.00 -95.21 -23.87
CA MET A 211 -0.99 -94.92 -24.90
C MET A 211 0.44 -94.83 -24.34
N GLU A 212 0.66 -95.17 -23.06
CA GLU A 212 1.97 -95.24 -22.38
C GLU A 212 2.82 -93.95 -22.47
N LYS A 213 2.18 -92.77 -22.50
CA LYS A 213 2.87 -91.46 -22.60
C LYS A 213 2.63 -90.58 -21.38
N ASP A 214 3.13 -91.00 -20.22
CA ASP A 214 2.97 -90.29 -18.95
C ASP A 214 3.58 -88.88 -18.94
N GLN A 215 4.64 -88.64 -19.72
CA GLN A 215 5.24 -87.31 -19.86
C GLN A 215 4.29 -86.31 -20.52
N LEU A 216 3.44 -86.77 -21.43
CA LEU A 216 2.47 -85.91 -22.12
C LEU A 216 1.34 -85.52 -21.15
N LEU A 217 0.96 -86.43 -20.25
CA LEU A 217 -0.07 -86.19 -19.24
C LEU A 217 0.34 -85.09 -18.26
N ASN A 218 1.60 -85.10 -17.82
CA ASN A 218 2.13 -84.09 -16.92
C ASN A 218 2.18 -82.69 -17.57
N ILE A 219 2.50 -82.61 -18.88
CA ILE A 219 2.48 -81.34 -19.62
C ILE A 219 1.04 -80.86 -19.83
N LEU A 220 0.12 -81.78 -20.12
CA LEU A 220 -1.30 -81.47 -20.26
C LEU A 220 -1.91 -80.97 -18.95
N ASP A 221 -1.49 -81.50 -17.81
CA ASP A 221 -1.96 -81.03 -16.50
C ASP A 221 -1.61 -79.55 -16.30
N VAL A 222 -0.39 -79.14 -16.63
CA VAL A 222 0.03 -77.73 -16.54
C VAL A 222 -0.71 -76.82 -17.54
N LEU A 223 -1.07 -77.34 -18.72
CA LEU A 223 -1.69 -76.55 -19.79
C LEU A 223 -3.24 -76.61 -19.80
N SER A 224 -3.84 -77.51 -19.03
CA SER A 224 -5.30 -77.73 -18.95
C SER A 224 -6.09 -76.53 -18.43
N PHE A 225 -5.43 -75.56 -17.81
CA PHE A 225 -6.02 -74.28 -17.41
C PHE A 225 -6.41 -73.39 -18.60
N GLN A 226 -5.98 -73.70 -19.83
CA GLN A 226 -6.44 -73.06 -21.06
C GLN A 226 -7.56 -73.88 -21.72
N GLU A 227 -8.75 -73.28 -21.83
CA GLU A 227 -9.99 -73.91 -22.29
C GLU A 227 -9.88 -74.55 -23.69
N GLY A 228 -9.08 -73.96 -24.59
CA GLY A 228 -8.87 -74.47 -25.96
C GLY A 228 -7.97 -75.72 -26.07
N VAL A 229 -7.16 -76.02 -25.05
CA VAL A 229 -6.27 -77.19 -25.04
C VAL A 229 -7.05 -78.46 -24.73
N VAL A 230 -8.07 -78.38 -23.87
CA VAL A 230 -8.90 -79.53 -23.49
C VAL A 230 -9.74 -80.03 -24.68
N ASP A 231 -10.37 -79.10 -25.42
CA ASP A 231 -11.22 -79.42 -26.57
C ASP A 231 -10.41 -79.97 -27.76
N THR A 232 -9.22 -79.42 -28.02
CA THR A 232 -8.34 -79.90 -29.09
C THR A 232 -7.79 -81.30 -28.81
N VAL A 233 -7.45 -81.59 -27.55
CA VAL A 233 -7.01 -82.93 -27.14
C VAL A 233 -8.16 -83.93 -27.20
N GLY A 234 -9.36 -83.56 -26.75
CA GLY A 234 -10.55 -84.42 -26.86
C GLY A 234 -10.86 -84.81 -28.31
N LYS A 235 -10.78 -83.85 -29.25
CA LYS A 235 -10.95 -84.09 -30.69
C LYS A 235 -9.85 -84.97 -31.27
N ALA A 236 -8.59 -84.77 -30.86
CA ALA A 236 -7.48 -85.61 -31.31
C ALA A 236 -7.60 -87.05 -30.83
N ILE A 237 -7.97 -87.26 -29.56
CA ILE A 237 -8.23 -88.60 -29.00
C ILE A 237 -9.36 -89.28 -29.76
N TYR A 238 -10.47 -88.58 -29.99
CA TYR A 238 -11.60 -89.10 -30.77
C TYR A 238 -11.19 -89.52 -32.20
N ILE A 239 -10.39 -88.71 -32.90
CA ILE A 239 -9.89 -89.07 -34.24
C ILE A 239 -8.97 -90.30 -34.19
N ILE A 240 -8.10 -90.40 -33.17
CA ILE A 240 -7.20 -91.54 -33.01
C ILE A 240 -7.98 -92.83 -32.71
N THR A 241 -8.98 -92.77 -31.83
CA THR A 241 -9.81 -93.94 -31.51
C THR A 241 -10.71 -94.33 -32.69
N GLU A 242 -11.29 -93.37 -33.42
CA GLU A 242 -12.09 -93.64 -34.62
C GLU A 242 -11.25 -94.18 -35.78
N SER A 243 -10.02 -93.70 -35.96
CA SER A 243 -9.09 -94.21 -36.98
C SER A 243 -8.54 -95.60 -36.64
N GLN A 244 -8.33 -95.91 -35.36
CA GLN A 244 -8.03 -97.27 -34.90
C GLN A 244 -9.22 -98.22 -35.12
N HIS A 245 -10.45 -97.76 -34.92
CA HIS A 245 -11.64 -98.55 -35.25
C HIS A 245 -11.80 -98.79 -36.76
N LYS A 246 -11.48 -97.82 -37.62
CA LYS A 246 -11.55 -97.99 -39.09
C LYS A 246 -10.44 -98.86 -39.68
N THR A 247 -9.31 -99.04 -38.99
CA THR A 247 -8.22 -99.93 -39.42
C THR A 247 -8.34 -101.36 -38.85
N ALA A 248 -9.23 -101.59 -37.88
CA ALA A 248 -9.48 -102.87 -37.24
C ALA A 248 -10.82 -103.53 -37.67
N VAL A 249 -11.34 -103.22 -38.86
CA VAL A 249 -12.44 -103.97 -39.50
C VAL A 249 -11.88 -104.83 -40.63
N VAL A 250 -11.65 -106.11 -40.31
CA VAL A 250 -11.67 -107.25 -41.24
C VAL A 250 -12.80 -108.16 -40.78
#